data_AF-A0A350PBX7-F1
#
_entry.id   AF-A0A350PBX7-F1
#
_cell.length_a   1.000
_cell.length_b   1.000
_cell.length_c   1.000
_cell.angle_alpha   90.00
_cell.angle_beta   90.00
_cell.angle_gamma   90.00
#
_symmetry.space_group_name_H-M   'P 1'
#
loop_
_entity.id
_entity.type
_entity.pdbx_description
1 polymer ?
#
loop_
_entity_poly.entity_id
_entity_poly.type
_entity_poly.pdbx_seq_one_letter_code
_entity_poly.pdbx_strand_id
1 'polypeptide(L)'
;TPSVEFSLFHYDAIRYWMVHLMLVLLGLYPAIVWGWDLELKDVGRSFIALNVVAGVIYFLNLILGSNYLYVMGKPPGTTFFSLLPEWPVYILVLEVIIIVWSLMVWGVFRMVKKTSRAIEL
;
A
#
# COMPACT_ATOMS: atom_id res chain seq x y z
N THR A 1 0.87 -5.25 13.10
CA THR A 1 -0.55 -5.40 12.69
C THR A 1 -1.10 -6.66 13.33
N PRO A 2 -2.40 -6.74 13.65
CA PRO A 2 -2.98 -7.99 14.14
C PRO A 2 -2.79 -9.07 13.08
N SER A 3 -2.33 -10.25 13.48
CA SER A 3 -2.28 -11.44 12.63
C SER A 3 -3.58 -12.20 12.73
N VAL A 4 -4.00 -12.83 11.62
CA VAL A 4 -5.10 -13.80 11.67
C VAL A 4 -4.58 -15.06 12.34
N GLU A 5 -5.21 -15.47 13.44
CA GLU A 5 -4.80 -16.68 14.16
C GLU A 5 -5.55 -17.93 13.69
N PHE A 6 -6.76 -17.74 13.15
CA PHE A 6 -7.67 -18.82 12.80
C PHE A 6 -7.85 -18.99 11.28
N SER A 7 -8.23 -20.19 10.86
CA SER A 7 -8.46 -20.50 9.44
C SER A 7 -9.72 -19.83 8.88
N LEU A 8 -9.91 -20.00 7.56
CA LEU A 8 -11.11 -19.54 6.85
C LEU A 8 -12.38 -20.03 7.57
N PHE A 9 -13.43 -19.20 7.56
CA PHE A 9 -14.73 -19.38 8.24
C PHE A 9 -14.76 -19.14 9.76
N HIS A 10 -13.65 -18.76 10.39
CA HIS A 10 -13.67 -18.20 11.74
C HIS A 10 -14.02 -16.69 11.72
N TYR A 11 -14.70 -16.18 12.76
CA TYR A 11 -15.07 -14.76 12.86
C TYR A 11 -13.86 -13.83 12.71
N ASP A 12 -12.73 -14.16 13.33
CA ASP A 12 -11.48 -13.41 13.24
C ASP A 12 -11.00 -13.26 11.78
N ALA A 13 -10.89 -14.38 11.06
CA ALA A 13 -10.51 -14.40 9.66
C ALA A 13 -11.51 -13.65 8.76
N ILE A 14 -12.82 -13.88 8.93
CA ILE A 14 -13.86 -13.21 8.14
C ILE A 14 -13.79 -11.69 8.36
N ARG A 15 -13.74 -11.24 9.63
CA ARG A 15 -13.62 -9.82 9.97
C ARG A 15 -12.36 -9.23 9.38
N TYR A 16 -11.22 -9.88 9.54
CA TYR A 16 -9.94 -9.42 9.00
C TYR A 16 -10.02 -9.25 7.49
N TRP A 17 -10.39 -10.30 6.76
CA TRP A 17 -10.41 -10.28 5.29
C TRP A 17 -11.46 -9.32 4.74
N MET A 18 -12.62 -9.19 5.40
CA MET A 18 -13.64 -8.22 5.02
C MET A 18 -13.13 -6.78 5.17
N VAL A 19 -12.52 -6.43 6.31
CA VAL A 19 -11.95 -5.09 6.53
C VAL A 19 -10.84 -4.79 5.51
N HIS A 20 -9.95 -5.76 5.26
CA HIS A 20 -8.86 -5.58 4.29
C HIS A 20 -9.38 -5.40 2.86
N LEU A 21 -10.40 -6.16 2.45
CA LEU A 21 -11.03 -5.98 1.15
C LEU A 21 -11.71 -4.61 1.04
N MET A 22 -12.39 -4.16 2.11
CA MET A 22 -13.06 -2.86 2.10
C MET A 22 -12.09 -1.69 1.96
N LEU A 23 -10.87 -1.77 2.50
CA LEU A 23 -9.84 -0.74 2.28
C LEU A 23 -9.48 -0.61 0.80
N VAL A 24 -9.37 -1.73 0.08
CA VAL A 24 -9.09 -1.73 -1.36
C VAL A 24 -10.27 -1.12 -2.12
N LEU A 25 -11.50 -1.55 -1.83
CA LEU A 25 -12.70 -1.01 -2.49
C LEU A 25 -12.88 0.47 -2.22
N LEU A 26 -12.61 0.93 -0.99
CA LEU A 26 -12.69 2.35 -0.63
C LEU A 26 -11.69 3.19 -1.43
N GLY A 27 -10.49 2.67 -1.70
CA GLY A 27 -9.51 3.34 -2.57
C GLY A 27 -9.95 3.39 -4.04
N LEU A 28 -10.67 2.37 -4.53
CA LEU A 28 -11.17 2.33 -5.91
C LEU A 28 -12.47 3.11 -6.11
N TYR A 29 -13.26 3.30 -5.04
CA TYR A 29 -14.60 3.88 -5.09
C TYR A 29 -14.65 5.25 -5.78
N PRO A 30 -13.79 6.24 -5.48
CA PRO A 30 -13.81 7.53 -6.17
C PRO A 30 -13.60 7.42 -7.68
N ALA A 31 -12.73 6.51 -8.10
CA ALA A 31 -12.46 6.32 -9.52
C ALA A 31 -13.62 5.63 -10.25
N ILE A 32 -14.29 4.68 -9.60
CA ILE A 32 -15.42 3.93 -10.17
C ILE A 32 -16.71 4.76 -10.16
N VAL A 33 -17.04 5.40 -9.04
CA VAL A 33 -18.35 6.03 -8.83
C VAL A 33 -18.34 7.52 -9.15
N TRP A 34 -17.26 8.23 -8.81
CA TRP A 34 -17.15 9.68 -9.08
C TRP A 34 -16.39 9.99 -10.36
N GLY A 35 -15.91 8.97 -11.09
CA GLY A 35 -15.17 9.14 -12.33
C GLY A 35 -13.81 9.84 -12.16
N TRP A 36 -13.24 9.82 -10.95
CA TRP A 36 -11.91 10.40 -10.71
C TRP A 36 -10.87 9.69 -11.57
N ASP A 37 -10.01 10.49 -12.19
CA ASP A 37 -8.88 9.95 -12.94
C ASP A 37 -7.66 9.78 -12.03
N LEU A 38 -6.83 8.80 -12.36
CA LEU A 38 -5.53 8.64 -11.73
C LEU A 38 -4.49 9.32 -12.63
N GLU A 39 -4.01 10.48 -12.21
CA GLU A 39 -3.06 11.26 -12.98
C GLU A 39 -1.61 10.84 -12.65
N LEU A 40 -0.67 11.07 -13.58
CA LEU A 40 0.73 10.71 -13.33
C LEU A 40 1.31 11.48 -12.12
N LYS A 41 0.84 12.70 -11.87
CA LYS A 41 1.23 13.50 -10.70
C LYS A 41 0.78 12.87 -9.37
N ASP A 42 -0.23 11.99 -9.39
CA ASP A 42 -0.70 11.30 -8.18
C ASP A 42 0.27 10.21 -7.72
N VAL A 43 1.11 9.68 -8.63
CA VAL A 43 2.26 8.82 -8.26
C VAL A 43 3.21 9.60 -7.35
N GLY A 44 3.59 10.82 -7.76
CA GLY A 44 4.46 11.68 -6.96
C GLY A 44 3.81 12.14 -5.65
N ARG A 45 2.53 12.52 -5.68
CA ARG A 45 1.77 12.90 -4.46
C ARG A 45 1.70 11.75 -3.47
N SER A 46 1.43 10.52 -3.92
CA SER A 46 1.34 9.33 -3.06
C SER A 46 2.69 8.97 -2.47
N PHE A 47 3.77 9.04 -3.27
CA PHE A 47 5.13 8.83 -2.81
C PHE A 47 5.53 9.81 -1.69
N ILE A 48 5.28 11.11 -1.90
CA ILE A 48 5.57 12.15 -0.91
C ILE A 48 4.71 11.94 0.34
N ALA A 49 3.40 11.70 0.18
CA ALA A 49 2.49 11.49 1.30
C ALA A 49 2.91 10.30 2.15
N LEU A 50 3.30 9.17 1.54
CA LEU A 50 3.77 8.01 2.31
C LEU A 50 5.06 8.33 3.06
N ASN A 51 6.02 9.00 2.44
CA ASN A 51 7.29 9.37 3.09
C ASN A 51 7.07 10.34 4.26
N VAL A 52 6.14 11.29 4.13
CA VAL A 52 5.75 12.17 5.24
C VAL A 52 5.15 11.36 6.39
N VAL A 53 4.22 10.44 6.10
CA VAL A 53 3.64 9.54 7.11
C VAL A 53 4.72 8.67 7.75
N ALA A 54 5.63 8.10 6.96
CA ALA A 54 6.74 7.29 7.45
C ALA A 54 7.67 8.09 8.38
N GLY A 55 7.97 9.34 8.03
CA GLY A 55 8.75 10.24 8.90
C GLY A 55 8.06 10.51 10.23
N VAL A 56 6.75 10.81 10.22
CA VAL A 56 5.97 10.98 11.46
C VAL A 56 5.97 9.69 12.29
N ILE A 57 5.72 8.55 11.65
CA ILE A 57 5.70 7.24 12.31
C ILE A 57 7.08 6.86 12.88
N TYR A 58 8.17 7.23 12.21
CA TYR A 58 9.53 7.02 12.70
C TYR A 58 9.74 7.71 14.06
N PHE A 59 9.36 8.98 14.20
CA PHE A 59 9.46 9.68 15.49
C PHE A 59 8.54 9.08 16.55
N LEU A 60 7.31 8.70 16.18
CA LEU A 60 6.40 8.01 17.10
C LEU A 60 6.98 6.68 17.58
N ASN A 61 7.62 5.92 16.69
CA ASN A 61 8.30 4.67 17.04
C ASN A 61 9.43 4.89 18.04
N LEU A 62 10.22 5.96 17.89
CA LEU A 62 11.25 6.30 18.87
C LEU A 62 10.67 6.61 20.25
N ILE A 63 9.55 7.33 20.32
CA ILE A 63 8.89 7.69 21.59
C ILE A 63 8.27 6.46 22.26
N LEU A 64 7.62 5.60 21.47
CA LEU A 64 6.86 4.46 21.96
C LEU A 64 7.68 3.18 22.11
N GLY A 65 8.94 3.17 21.64
CA GLY A 65 9.75 1.95 21.54
C GLY A 65 9.12 0.90 20.61
N SER A 66 8.37 1.33 19.59
CA SER A 66 7.62 0.48 18.66
C SER A 66 8.27 0.37 17.27
N ASN A 67 7.68 -0.45 16.39
CA ASN A 67 8.16 -0.61 15.02
C ASN A 67 7.00 -0.68 13.99
N TYR A 68 6.15 0.34 14.01
CA TYR A 68 5.11 0.52 12.97
C TYR A 68 5.72 0.84 11.62
N LEU A 69 5.04 0.41 10.55
CA LEU A 69 5.53 0.41 9.16
C LEU A 69 6.84 -0.35 8.95
N TYR A 70 7.35 -1.05 9.98
CA TYR A 70 8.66 -1.68 9.96
C TYR A 70 9.77 -0.72 9.50
N VAL A 71 9.75 0.54 9.95
CA VAL A 71 10.77 1.54 9.58
C VAL A 71 11.99 1.50 10.50
N MET A 72 11.89 0.89 11.69
CA MET A 72 13.00 0.73 12.64
C MET A 72 13.79 -0.56 12.40
N GLY A 73 13.23 -1.52 11.67
CA GLY A 73 13.81 -2.85 11.47
C GLY A 73 12.82 -3.80 10.81
N LYS A 74 13.32 -4.91 10.27
CA LYS A 74 12.51 -5.91 9.56
C LYS A 74 11.47 -6.55 10.52
N PRO A 75 10.30 -6.97 9.99
CA PRO A 75 9.35 -7.78 10.76
C PRO A 75 10.00 -9.08 11.26
N PRO A 76 9.56 -9.62 12.42
CA PRO A 76 10.03 -10.91 12.90
C PRO A 76 9.57 -12.07 11.99
N GLY A 77 10.35 -13.16 11.98
CA GLY A 77 10.07 -14.36 11.20
C GLY A 77 10.52 -14.29 9.74
N THR A 78 10.25 -15.35 8.98
CA THR A 78 10.57 -15.43 7.55
C THR A 78 9.46 -14.76 6.75
N THR A 79 9.77 -13.61 6.16
CA THR A 79 8.83 -12.81 5.36
C THR A 79 9.50 -12.36 4.06
N PHE A 80 8.80 -11.64 3.18
CA PHE A 80 9.44 -11.02 2.01
C PHE A 80 10.59 -10.07 2.38
N PHE A 81 10.58 -9.48 3.59
CA PHE A 81 11.68 -8.65 4.07
C PHE A 81 12.97 -9.44 4.29
N SER A 82 12.88 -10.77 4.46
CA SER A 82 14.05 -11.64 4.59
C SER A 82 14.90 -11.68 3.30
N LEU A 83 14.31 -11.33 2.15
CA LEU A 83 15.01 -11.22 0.86
C LEU A 83 15.70 -9.85 0.67
N LEU A 84 15.39 -8.87 1.52
CA LEU A 84 15.87 -7.50 1.37
C LEU A 84 17.17 -7.28 2.18
N PRO A 85 18.00 -6.27 1.80
CA PRO A 85 19.19 -5.89 2.56
C PRO A 85 18.90 -5.51 4.02
N GLU A 86 19.95 -5.36 4.83
CA GLU A 86 19.79 -4.94 6.23
C GLU A 86 19.31 -3.49 6.37
N TRP A 87 18.78 -3.16 7.54
CA TRP A 87 18.37 -1.79 7.86
C TRP A 87 19.58 -0.84 7.81
N PRO A 88 19.46 0.38 7.26
CA PRO A 88 18.27 1.00 6.67
C PRO A 88 18.12 0.77 5.15
N VAL A 89 19.01 -0.01 4.53
CA VAL A 89 19.12 -0.11 3.06
C VAL A 89 17.85 -0.67 2.41
N TYR A 90 17.15 -1.62 3.05
CA TYR A 90 15.89 -2.11 2.46
C TYR A 90 14.82 -1.03 2.33
N ILE A 91 14.87 0.06 3.12
CA ILE A 91 13.92 1.17 2.99
C ILE A 91 14.07 1.79 1.60
N LEU A 92 15.29 1.99 1.12
CA LEU A 92 15.54 2.48 -0.25
C LEU A 92 15.00 1.51 -1.32
N VAL A 93 15.08 0.20 -1.07
CA VAL A 93 14.49 -0.81 -1.97
C VAL A 93 12.96 -0.70 -1.97
N LEU A 94 12.34 -0.47 -0.81
CA LEU A 94 10.90 -0.24 -0.69
C LEU A 94 10.47 1.05 -1.41
N GLU A 95 11.27 2.12 -1.37
CA GLU A 95 11.03 3.36 -2.12
C GLU A 95 10.98 3.10 -3.64
N VAL A 96 11.87 2.25 -4.16
CA VAL A 96 11.83 1.85 -5.57
C VAL A 96 10.58 1.02 -5.86
N ILE A 97 10.26 0.06 -4.99
CA ILE A 97 9.08 -0.81 -5.13
C ILE A 97 7.80 0.04 -5.18
N ILE A 98 7.64 1.04 -4.31
CA ILE A 98 6.42 1.85 -4.32
C ILE A 98 6.29 2.69 -5.58
N ILE A 99 7.39 3.23 -6.12
CA ILE A 99 7.35 3.98 -7.38
C ILE A 99 6.92 3.05 -8.53
N VAL A 100 7.56 1.88 -8.65
CA VAL A 100 7.23 0.89 -9.68
C VAL A 100 5.77 0.45 -9.56
N TRP A 101 5.31 0.15 -8.35
CA TRP A 101 3.94 -0.28 -8.10
C TRP A 101 2.93 0.82 -8.44
N SER A 102 3.20 2.06 -8.03
CA SER A 102 2.33 3.20 -8.30
C SER A 102 2.22 3.50 -9.80
N LEU A 103 3.34 3.41 -10.53
CA LEU A 103 3.35 3.53 -12.00
C LEU A 103 2.58 2.40 -12.67
N MET A 104 2.70 1.16 -12.17
CA MET A 104 1.94 0.01 -12.69
C MET A 104 0.43 0.21 -12.50
N VAL A 105 -0.02 0.61 -11.31
CA VAL A 105 -1.44 0.91 -11.04
C VAL A 105 -1.92 2.03 -11.95
N TRP A 106 -1.18 3.15 -12.04
CA TRP A 106 -1.49 4.23 -12.97
C TRP A 106 -1.62 3.75 -14.43
N GLY A 107 -0.70 2.89 -14.87
CA GLY A 107 -0.72 2.30 -16.21
C GLY A 107 -2.00 1.48 -16.46
N VAL A 108 -2.40 0.65 -15.48
CA VAL A 108 -3.65 -0.13 -15.57
C VAL A 108 -4.87 0.79 -15.68
N PHE A 109 -4.98 1.82 -14.84
CA PHE A 109 -6.08 2.80 -14.91
C PHE A 109 -6.16 3.48 -16.27
N ARG A 110 -5.01 3.86 -16.83
CA ARG A 110 -4.94 4.49 -18.16
C ARG A 110 -5.39 3.54 -19.28
N MET A 111 -5.02 2.26 -19.21
CA MET A 111 -5.46 1.24 -20.17
C MET A 111 -6.97 1.03 -20.11
N VAL A 112 -7.53 0.86 -18.91
CA VAL A 112 -8.98 0.67 -18.70
C VAL A 112 -9.77 1.86 -19.26
N LYS A 113 -9.37 3.09 -18.93
CA LYS A 113 -10.08 4.30 -19.37
C LYS A 113 -9.99 4.56 -20.89
N LYS A 114 -8.87 4.16 -21.53
CA LYS A 114 -8.74 4.24 -22.99
C LYS A 114 -9.74 3.30 -23.67
N THR A 115 -9.90 2.08 -23.16
CA THR A 115 -10.84 1.09 -23.69
C THR A 115 -12.28 1.55 -23.54
N SER A 116 -12.68 2.11 -22.38
CA SER A 116 -14.04 2.62 -22.16
C SER A 116 -14.42 3.70 -23.18
N ARG A 117 -13.53 4.66 -23.46
CA ARG A 117 -13.78 5.71 -24.46
C ARG A 117 -13.86 5.20 -25.89
N ALA A 118 -13.20 4.09 -26.21
CA ALA A 118 -13.26 3.49 -27.54
C ALA A 118 -14.56 2.72 -27.80
N ILE A 119 -15.27 2.30 -26.75
CA ILE A 119 -16.57 1.60 -26.85
C ILE A 119 -17.73 2.59 -27.00
N GLU A 120 -17.57 3.83 -26.52
CA GLU A 120 -18.60 4.88 -26.58
C GLU A 120 -18.65 5.66 -27.91
N LEU A 121 -17.68 5.44 -28.82
CA LEU A 121 -17.58 6.07 -30.15
C LEU A 121 -18.03 5.12 -31.26
#